data_AF-A0A956L4R1-F1
#
_entry.id   AF-A0A956L4R1-F1
#
_cell.length_a   1.000
_cell.length_b   1.000
_cell.length_c   1.000
_cell.angle_alpha   90.00
_cell.angle_beta   90.00
_cell.angle_gamma   90.00
#
_symmetry.space_group_name_H-M   'P 1'
#
loop_
_entity.id
_entity.type
_entity.pdbx_description
1 polymer ?
#
loop_
_entity_poly.entity_id
_entity_poly.type
_entity_poly.pdbx_seq_one_letter_code
_entity_poly.pdbx_strand_id
1 'polypeptide(L)'
;MILPLVLAAAPEGSGEPDSSPSATSAPAEPVLVEACDGARTTPTKDARALGCTRWVIAWQQDGAPWGLVVSDGYDEVIAARERQLGFARRYARFFEVPLDPRYAQPSAPICQTCKDSTPAGRWGEGQRFGDGAARKAITAAREELRALDAAVGEHLPHLEDAARLAREPSLGKLARAYAAQLQQAVVLLARSELSLDNASVFRSETLAKETGKGARAQVEELAAAHAKLVEAVGKEVGKAHGGKYMENGGQGPDTPYLQVQIDGAKVTATYFAGGGQSTWFEGQVALDGGITGRSLVAPEKGTLSCQQHTEACGYVYISSVLRFTERKDPDETTRSVAELWFRRSNWVMAKPFMR
;
A
#
# COMPACT_ATOMS: atom_id res chain seq x y z
N MET A 1 16.23 -16.60 22.91
CA MET A 1 16.74 -17.11 21.62
C MET A 1 16.05 -16.33 20.53
N ILE A 2 16.78 -15.43 19.88
CA ILE A 2 16.29 -14.55 18.82
C ILE A 2 16.72 -15.20 17.51
N LEU A 3 15.78 -15.52 16.62
CA LEU A 3 16.12 -15.97 15.27
C LEU A 3 16.67 -14.79 14.46
N PRO A 4 17.68 -14.99 13.59
CA PRO A 4 18.17 -13.93 12.73
C PRO A 4 17.16 -13.65 11.60
N LEU A 5 16.82 -12.36 11.41
CA LEU A 5 16.22 -11.87 10.17
C LEU A 5 17.24 -12.04 9.04
N VAL A 6 16.98 -12.94 8.10
CA VAL A 6 17.80 -13.12 6.90
C VAL A 6 17.34 -12.13 5.84
N LEU A 7 18.16 -11.11 5.55
CA LEU A 7 18.02 -10.28 4.36
C LEU A 7 18.31 -11.11 3.11
N ALA A 8 17.39 -11.13 2.15
CA ALA A 8 17.58 -11.77 0.86
C ALA A 8 18.56 -10.96 0.00
N ALA A 9 19.57 -11.64 -0.53
CA ALA A 9 20.52 -11.13 -1.52
C ALA A 9 19.89 -11.11 -2.92
N ALA A 10 20.27 -10.11 -3.72
CA ALA A 10 19.89 -10.00 -5.13
C ALA A 10 20.64 -11.04 -6.00
N PRO A 11 20.01 -11.59 -7.05
CA PRO A 11 20.72 -12.34 -8.08
C PRO A 11 20.98 -11.46 -9.32
N GLU A 12 22.25 -11.30 -9.69
CA GLU A 12 22.66 -10.96 -11.06
C GLU A 12 23.07 -12.24 -11.78
N GLY A 13 22.59 -12.44 -13.02
CA GLY A 13 22.96 -13.58 -13.86
C GLY A 13 22.04 -13.77 -15.07
N SER A 14 22.40 -13.09 -16.15
CA SER A 14 21.84 -13.09 -17.51
C SER A 14 21.77 -14.46 -18.21
N GLY A 15 20.73 -14.66 -19.03
CA GLY A 15 20.69 -15.72 -20.07
C GLY A 15 19.31 -15.89 -20.73
N GLU A 16 19.04 -15.12 -21.78
CA GLU A 16 18.04 -15.46 -22.83
C GLU A 16 18.69 -16.46 -23.81
N PRO A 17 17.92 -17.42 -24.39
CA PRO A 17 17.10 -17.03 -25.54
C PRO A 17 15.71 -17.68 -25.61
N ASP A 18 14.80 -16.90 -26.21
CA ASP A 18 13.71 -17.28 -27.10
C ASP A 18 13.09 -18.68 -26.94
N SER A 19 11.88 -18.68 -26.40
CA SER A 19 10.83 -19.62 -26.79
C SER A 19 9.50 -18.92 -26.57
N SER A 20 9.00 -18.25 -27.61
CA SER A 20 7.63 -17.77 -27.69
C SER A 20 6.68 -18.94 -27.40
N PRO A 21 5.94 -18.95 -26.28
CA PRO A 21 4.77 -19.79 -26.19
C PRO A 21 3.68 -19.08 -26.98
N SER A 22 3.23 -19.70 -28.07
CA SER A 22 1.97 -19.36 -28.72
C SER A 22 0.93 -19.11 -27.63
N ALA A 23 0.50 -17.86 -27.51
CA ALA A 23 -0.59 -17.48 -26.65
C ALA A 23 -1.84 -18.16 -27.21
N THR A 24 -2.14 -19.35 -26.70
CA THR A 24 -3.48 -19.92 -26.78
C THR A 24 -4.37 -18.90 -26.09
N SER A 25 -5.01 -18.04 -26.89
CA SER A 25 -5.98 -17.07 -26.40
C SER A 25 -7.03 -17.86 -25.65
N ALA A 26 -7.05 -17.71 -24.32
CA ALA A 26 -8.17 -18.20 -23.52
C ALA A 26 -9.46 -17.68 -24.17
N PRO A 27 -10.53 -18.50 -24.26
CA PRO A 27 -11.80 -18.03 -24.79
C PRO A 27 -12.19 -16.76 -24.04
N ALA A 28 -12.48 -15.69 -24.79
CA ALA A 28 -12.84 -14.41 -24.21
C ALA A 28 -14.03 -14.63 -23.25
N GLU A 29 -13.85 -14.18 -22.01
CA GLU A 29 -14.87 -14.30 -20.97
C GLU A 29 -16.18 -13.68 -21.49
N PRO A 30 -17.34 -14.33 -21.32
CA PRO A 30 -18.59 -13.82 -21.87
C PRO A 30 -18.85 -12.42 -21.33
N VAL A 31 -19.20 -11.49 -22.22
CA VAL A 31 -19.54 -10.10 -21.89
C VAL A 31 -21.04 -9.88 -22.11
N LEU A 32 -21.63 -9.01 -21.29
CA LEU A 32 -23.03 -8.60 -21.41
C LEU A 32 -23.13 -7.11 -21.70
N VAL A 33 -24.10 -6.73 -22.51
CA VAL A 33 -24.52 -5.34 -22.69
C VAL A 33 -25.86 -5.16 -21.98
N GLU A 34 -25.91 -4.21 -21.05
CA GLU A 34 -27.13 -3.85 -20.31
C GLU A 34 -27.71 -2.55 -20.87
N ALA A 35 -28.99 -2.64 -21.25
CA ALA A 35 -29.80 -1.50 -21.67
C ALA A 35 -30.42 -0.79 -20.46
N CYS A 36 -30.97 0.41 -20.68
CA CYS A 36 -31.56 1.23 -19.59
C CYS A 36 -32.77 0.58 -18.90
N ASP A 37 -33.43 -0.39 -19.54
CA ASP A 37 -34.52 -1.18 -18.96
C ASP A 37 -34.04 -2.40 -18.16
N GLY A 38 -32.72 -2.58 -18.02
CA GLY A 38 -32.09 -3.71 -17.35
C GLY A 38 -32.00 -4.97 -18.22
N ALA A 39 -32.44 -4.94 -19.47
CA ALA A 39 -32.30 -6.08 -20.37
C ALA A 39 -30.81 -6.32 -20.70
N ARG A 40 -30.39 -7.59 -20.61
CA ARG A 40 -29.01 -8.01 -20.89
C ARG A 40 -28.95 -8.82 -22.16
N THR A 41 -27.98 -8.49 -23.02
CA THR A 41 -27.74 -9.20 -24.28
C THR A 41 -26.25 -9.50 -24.44
N THR A 42 -25.93 -10.58 -25.15
CA THR A 42 -24.54 -10.89 -25.52
C THR A 42 -24.18 -10.07 -26.77
N PRO A 43 -23.14 -9.22 -26.73
CA PRO A 43 -22.73 -8.44 -27.88
C PRO A 43 -22.12 -9.34 -28.95
N THR A 44 -22.26 -8.94 -30.21
CA THR A 44 -21.60 -9.58 -31.36
C THR A 44 -20.20 -9.01 -31.64
N LYS A 45 -19.86 -7.89 -31.00
CA LYS A 45 -18.57 -7.19 -31.13
C LYS A 45 -17.66 -7.51 -29.96
N ASP A 46 -16.36 -7.35 -30.18
CA ASP A 46 -15.34 -7.39 -29.12
C ASP A 46 -15.69 -6.39 -28.00
N ALA A 47 -15.44 -6.78 -26.74
CA ALA A 47 -15.71 -5.98 -25.55
C ALA A 47 -15.04 -4.60 -25.61
N ARG A 48 -13.80 -4.50 -26.10
CA ARG A 48 -13.04 -3.26 -26.22
C ARG A 48 -13.57 -2.33 -27.31
N ALA A 49 -14.35 -2.86 -28.24
CA ALA A 49 -14.99 -2.08 -29.29
C ALA A 49 -16.35 -1.52 -28.87
N LEU A 50 -16.82 -1.81 -27.65
CA LEU A 50 -18.06 -1.27 -27.11
C LEU A 50 -17.82 0.12 -26.51
N GLY A 51 -18.60 1.13 -26.93
CA GLY A 51 -18.49 2.52 -26.47
C GLY A 51 -19.16 2.79 -25.13
N CYS A 52 -18.95 1.92 -24.14
CA CYS A 52 -19.56 2.02 -22.82
C CYS A 52 -18.77 3.02 -21.96
N THR A 53 -19.47 3.82 -21.16
CA THR A 53 -18.84 4.74 -20.21
C THR A 53 -18.76 4.16 -18.80
N ARG A 54 -19.28 2.95 -18.58
CA ARG A 54 -19.31 2.27 -17.29
C ARG A 54 -19.33 0.77 -17.50
N TRP A 55 -18.41 0.09 -16.85
CA TRP A 55 -18.24 -1.35 -16.81
C TRP A 55 -18.43 -1.86 -15.40
N VAL A 56 -19.18 -2.95 -15.24
CA VAL A 56 -19.55 -3.51 -13.95
C VAL A 56 -19.28 -5.01 -13.91
N ILE A 57 -18.71 -5.50 -12.82
CA ILE A 57 -18.67 -6.92 -12.47
C ILE A 57 -19.31 -7.06 -11.10
N ALA A 58 -20.35 -7.89 -11.00
CA ALA A 58 -21.02 -8.16 -9.74
C ALA A 58 -20.40 -9.38 -9.06
N TRP A 59 -20.03 -9.27 -7.79
CA TRP A 59 -19.72 -10.42 -6.96
C TRP A 59 -21.01 -11.06 -6.47
N GLN A 60 -21.15 -12.38 -6.68
CA GLN A 60 -22.37 -13.10 -6.37
C GLN A 60 -22.17 -14.11 -5.24
N GLN A 61 -23.20 -14.27 -4.43
CA GLN A 61 -23.32 -15.34 -3.45
C GLN A 61 -24.76 -15.85 -3.50
N ASP A 62 -24.94 -17.16 -3.66
CA ASP A 62 -26.25 -17.82 -3.73
C ASP A 62 -27.20 -17.19 -4.76
N GLY A 63 -26.64 -16.76 -5.91
CA GLY A 63 -27.38 -16.13 -7.00
C GLY A 63 -27.73 -14.65 -6.81
N ALA A 64 -27.35 -14.03 -5.69
CA ALA A 64 -27.58 -12.61 -5.40
C ALA A 64 -26.28 -11.80 -5.40
N PRO A 65 -26.28 -10.56 -5.95
CA PRO A 65 -25.11 -9.68 -5.87
C PRO A 65 -24.92 -9.19 -4.43
N TRP A 66 -23.70 -9.28 -3.91
CA TRP A 66 -23.34 -8.73 -2.59
C TRP A 66 -22.38 -7.52 -2.69
N GLY A 67 -21.72 -7.35 -3.83
CA GLY A 67 -20.79 -6.25 -4.10
C GLY A 67 -20.56 -6.06 -5.59
N LEU A 68 -20.00 -4.91 -5.96
CA LEU A 68 -19.67 -4.56 -7.34
C LEU A 68 -18.19 -4.18 -7.47
N VAL A 69 -17.66 -4.36 -8.68
CA VAL A 69 -16.46 -3.70 -9.19
C VAL A 69 -16.90 -2.83 -10.35
N VAL A 70 -16.51 -1.55 -10.34
CA VAL A 70 -16.93 -0.56 -11.34
C VAL A 70 -15.70 0.16 -11.89
N SER A 71 -15.66 0.39 -13.19
CA SER A 71 -14.66 1.24 -13.86
C SER A 71 -15.24 1.83 -15.15
N ASP A 72 -14.57 2.82 -15.72
CA ASP A 72 -14.92 3.43 -17.01
C ASP A 72 -14.39 2.61 -18.21
N GLY A 73 -13.52 1.61 -17.97
CA GLY A 73 -12.89 0.78 -19.00
C GLY A 73 -13.02 -0.74 -18.75
N TYR A 74 -13.08 -1.51 -19.83
CA TYR A 74 -13.15 -2.98 -19.77
C TYR A 74 -11.92 -3.60 -19.08
N ASP A 75 -10.71 -3.25 -19.55
CA ASP A 75 -9.48 -3.83 -18.99
C ASP A 75 -9.27 -3.42 -17.53
N GLU A 76 -9.71 -2.21 -17.16
CA GLU A 76 -9.64 -1.69 -15.80
C GLU A 76 -10.61 -2.42 -14.85
N VAL A 77 -11.85 -2.71 -15.27
CA VAL A 77 -12.80 -3.47 -14.42
C VAL A 77 -12.30 -4.89 -14.19
N ILE A 78 -11.67 -5.50 -15.20
CA ILE A 78 -11.02 -6.82 -15.08
C ILE A 78 -9.84 -6.75 -14.11
N ALA A 79 -8.95 -5.76 -14.28
CA ALA A 79 -7.82 -5.58 -13.38
C ALA A 79 -8.26 -5.34 -11.93
N ALA A 80 -9.35 -4.58 -11.71
CA ALA A 80 -9.92 -4.36 -10.39
C ALA A 80 -10.53 -5.63 -9.78
N ARG A 81 -11.23 -6.46 -10.57
CA ARG A 81 -11.68 -7.78 -10.14
C ARG A 81 -10.52 -8.67 -9.72
N GLU A 82 -9.49 -8.79 -10.58
CA GLU A 82 -8.32 -9.62 -10.30
C GLU A 82 -7.52 -9.11 -9.10
N ARG A 83 -7.49 -7.79 -8.87
CA ARG A 83 -6.89 -7.20 -7.67
C ARG A 83 -7.60 -7.66 -6.40
N GLN A 84 -8.93 -7.60 -6.36
CA GLN A 84 -9.72 -8.05 -5.20
C GLN A 84 -9.62 -9.58 -4.99
N LEU A 85 -9.74 -10.37 -6.06
CA LEU A 85 -9.61 -11.84 -6.00
C LEU A 85 -8.19 -12.27 -5.61
N GLY A 86 -7.18 -11.63 -6.17
CA GLY A 86 -5.78 -11.85 -5.85
C GLY A 86 -5.48 -11.54 -4.38
N PHE A 87 -6.06 -10.46 -3.84
CA PHE A 87 -6.01 -10.18 -2.41
C PHE A 87 -6.66 -11.29 -1.59
N ALA A 88 -7.90 -11.68 -1.89
CA ALA A 88 -8.62 -12.70 -1.13
C ALA A 88 -7.86 -14.05 -1.10
N ARG A 89 -7.27 -14.44 -2.24
CA ARG A 89 -6.41 -15.63 -2.35
C ARG A 89 -5.14 -15.51 -1.51
N ARG A 90 -4.44 -14.38 -1.56
CA ARG A 90 -3.24 -14.15 -0.75
C ARG A 90 -3.57 -14.15 0.73
N TYR A 91 -4.65 -13.49 1.15
CA TYR A 91 -5.11 -13.44 2.54
C TYR A 91 -5.42 -14.85 3.06
N ALA A 92 -6.22 -15.62 2.32
CA ALA A 92 -6.56 -17.01 2.65
C ALA A 92 -5.30 -17.87 2.84
N ARG A 93 -4.34 -17.77 1.90
CA ARG A 93 -3.06 -18.48 1.97
C ARG A 93 -2.21 -18.07 3.17
N PHE A 94 -2.03 -16.77 3.40
CA PHE A 94 -1.12 -16.26 4.43
C PHE A 94 -1.63 -16.51 5.85
N PHE A 95 -2.95 -16.47 6.05
CA PHE A 95 -3.59 -16.67 7.36
C PHE A 95 -4.20 -18.06 7.53
N GLU A 96 -3.98 -18.97 6.57
CA GLU A 96 -4.43 -20.37 6.60
C GLU A 96 -5.95 -20.49 6.85
N VAL A 97 -6.73 -19.62 6.21
CA VAL A 97 -8.19 -19.64 6.25
C VAL A 97 -8.77 -20.03 4.89
N PRO A 98 -9.98 -20.60 4.81
CA PRO A 98 -10.63 -20.86 3.54
C PRO A 98 -10.77 -19.59 2.69
N LEU A 99 -10.65 -19.74 1.36
CA LEU A 99 -10.98 -18.65 0.45
C LEU A 99 -12.45 -18.27 0.65
N ASP A 100 -12.68 -16.97 0.80
CA ASP A 100 -14.02 -16.43 1.01
C ASP A 100 -14.93 -16.79 -0.19
N PRO A 101 -16.02 -17.55 0.03
CA PRO A 101 -16.87 -18.07 -1.04
C PRO A 101 -17.55 -16.96 -1.85
N ARG A 102 -17.62 -15.75 -1.29
CA ARG A 102 -18.15 -14.55 -1.96
C ARG A 102 -17.40 -14.18 -3.26
N TYR A 103 -16.17 -14.63 -3.43
CA TYR A 103 -15.36 -14.38 -4.62
C TYR A 103 -15.39 -15.54 -5.64
N ALA A 104 -16.17 -16.59 -5.41
CA ALA A 104 -16.14 -17.80 -6.24
C ALA A 104 -16.81 -17.62 -7.61
N GLN A 105 -17.86 -16.79 -7.70
CA GLN A 105 -18.68 -16.64 -8.91
C GLN A 105 -18.96 -15.16 -9.20
N PRO A 106 -17.99 -14.40 -9.71
CA PRO A 106 -18.30 -13.09 -10.28
C PRO A 106 -19.20 -13.24 -11.51
N SER A 107 -20.02 -12.23 -11.79
CA SER A 107 -20.74 -12.15 -13.06
C SER A 107 -19.77 -11.96 -14.22
N ALA A 108 -20.26 -12.24 -15.43
CA ALA A 108 -19.70 -11.68 -16.66
C ALA A 108 -19.54 -10.15 -16.54
N PRO A 109 -18.51 -9.54 -17.15
CA PRO A 109 -18.42 -8.09 -17.28
C PRO A 109 -19.62 -7.52 -18.03
N ILE A 110 -20.22 -6.47 -17.47
CA ILE A 110 -21.42 -5.82 -17.98
C ILE A 110 -21.03 -4.43 -18.48
N CYS A 111 -21.17 -4.22 -19.78
CA CYS A 111 -21.15 -2.90 -20.40
C CYS A 111 -22.51 -2.23 -20.14
N GLN A 112 -22.52 -1.17 -19.33
CA GLN A 112 -23.71 -0.34 -19.15
C GLN A 112 -23.73 0.75 -20.23
N THR A 113 -24.75 0.70 -21.08
CA THR A 113 -24.93 1.66 -22.19
C THR A 113 -25.83 2.83 -21.81
N CYS A 114 -26.46 2.77 -20.64
CA CYS A 114 -27.29 3.84 -20.14
C CYS A 114 -26.41 5.01 -19.67
N LYS A 115 -26.47 6.14 -20.38
CA LYS A 115 -26.13 7.44 -19.77
C LYS A 115 -27.18 7.72 -18.71
N ASP A 116 -26.84 8.48 -17.66
CA ASP A 116 -27.72 8.95 -16.56
C ASP A 116 -29.02 9.70 -17.00
N SER A 117 -29.39 9.64 -18.29
CA SER A 117 -30.60 10.17 -18.87
C SER A 117 -31.79 9.22 -18.66
N THR A 118 -32.59 9.59 -17.66
CA THR A 118 -34.01 9.25 -17.44
C THR A 118 -34.34 7.81 -17.01
N PRO A 119 -35.16 7.64 -15.94
CA PRO A 119 -35.48 6.33 -15.40
C PRO A 119 -36.36 5.57 -16.39
N ALA A 120 -35.92 4.38 -16.81
CA ALA A 120 -36.86 3.36 -17.25
C ALA A 120 -37.65 2.92 -16.01
N GLY A 121 -38.94 3.23 -16.01
CA GLY A 121 -39.81 3.05 -14.87
C GLY A 121 -39.87 1.61 -14.39
N ARG A 122 -39.70 1.47 -13.07
CA ARG A 122 -40.55 0.71 -12.15
C ARG A 122 -39.94 0.95 -10.77
N TRP A 123 -40.74 1.38 -9.81
CA TRP A 123 -40.40 1.77 -8.43
C TRP A 123 -40.00 3.25 -8.25
N GLY A 124 -40.94 4.03 -7.69
CA GLY A 124 -40.73 5.42 -7.27
C GLY A 124 -41.43 6.50 -8.09
N GLU A 125 -42.36 6.16 -8.99
CA GLU A 125 -43.22 7.18 -9.62
C GLU A 125 -44.00 7.96 -8.54
N GLY A 126 -43.63 9.23 -8.35
CA GLY A 126 -44.29 10.15 -7.42
C GLY A 126 -43.43 10.64 -6.25
N GLN A 127 -42.26 10.06 -5.98
CA GLN A 127 -41.37 10.58 -4.92
C GLN A 127 -40.44 11.66 -5.48
N ARG A 128 -40.83 12.93 -5.31
CA ARG A 128 -39.95 14.10 -5.48
C ARG A 128 -39.02 14.22 -4.28
N PHE A 129 -37.99 13.38 -4.19
CA PHE A 129 -36.80 13.78 -3.43
C PHE A 129 -35.98 14.73 -4.29
N GLY A 130 -35.33 15.71 -3.67
CA GLY A 130 -34.56 16.73 -4.38
C GLY A 130 -33.44 16.09 -5.20
N ASP A 131 -33.67 15.90 -6.50
CA ASP A 131 -32.69 15.35 -7.45
C ASP A 131 -31.30 16.00 -7.28
N GLY A 132 -31.26 17.30 -6.99
CA GLY A 132 -30.00 18.02 -6.76
C GLY A 132 -29.24 17.58 -5.50
N ALA A 133 -29.94 17.35 -4.38
CA ALA A 133 -29.31 16.93 -3.12
C ALA A 133 -28.82 15.48 -3.20
N ALA A 134 -29.63 14.58 -3.76
CA ALA A 134 -29.23 13.20 -4.02
C ALA A 134 -28.03 13.12 -4.98
N ARG A 135 -28.05 13.84 -6.11
CA ARG A 135 -26.92 13.89 -7.05
C ARG A 135 -25.64 14.40 -6.41
N LYS A 136 -25.74 15.47 -5.59
CA LYS A 136 -24.60 16.01 -4.85
C LYS A 136 -24.04 14.99 -3.85
N ALA A 137 -24.92 14.31 -3.10
CA ALA A 137 -24.53 13.27 -2.16
C ALA A 137 -23.88 12.05 -2.85
N ILE A 138 -24.44 11.60 -3.99
CA ILE A 138 -23.86 10.52 -4.80
C ILE A 138 -22.47 10.91 -5.31
N THR A 139 -22.30 12.13 -5.81
CA THR A 139 -21.00 12.62 -6.30
C THR A 139 -19.97 12.66 -5.18
N ALA A 140 -20.33 13.21 -4.01
CA ALA A 140 -19.45 13.22 -2.84
C ALA A 140 -19.11 11.79 -2.38
N ALA A 141 -20.08 10.88 -2.33
CA ALA A 141 -19.83 9.48 -1.98
C ALA A 141 -18.85 8.82 -2.95
N ARG A 142 -18.96 9.06 -4.27
CA ARG A 142 -18.00 8.54 -5.27
C ARG A 142 -16.57 9.01 -4.99
N GLU A 143 -16.38 10.25 -4.56
CA GLU A 143 -15.06 10.76 -4.17
C GLU A 143 -14.51 10.01 -2.94
N GLU A 144 -15.34 9.76 -1.93
CA GLU A 144 -14.93 8.97 -0.75
C GLU A 144 -14.62 7.50 -1.10
N LEU A 145 -15.37 6.86 -2.02
CA LEU A 145 -15.04 5.51 -2.48
C LEU A 145 -13.73 5.48 -3.28
N ARG A 146 -13.44 6.50 -4.10
CA ARG A 146 -12.15 6.61 -4.78
C ARG A 146 -11.00 6.75 -3.78
N ALA A 147 -11.20 7.51 -2.71
CA ALA A 147 -10.22 7.60 -1.63
C ALA A 147 -10.02 6.23 -0.93
N LEU A 148 -11.10 5.47 -0.72
CA LEU A 148 -11.01 4.10 -0.18
C LEU A 148 -10.28 3.14 -1.13
N ASP A 149 -10.57 3.16 -2.43
CA ASP A 149 -9.86 2.31 -3.41
C ASP A 149 -8.38 2.68 -3.51
N ALA A 150 -8.05 3.98 -3.49
CA ALA A 150 -6.67 4.44 -3.44
C ALA A 150 -5.94 3.96 -2.18
N ALA A 151 -6.56 4.09 -1.00
CA ALA A 151 -6.01 3.59 0.25
C ALA A 151 -5.82 2.07 0.22
N VAL A 152 -6.80 1.31 -0.29
CA VAL A 152 -6.66 -0.13 -0.49
C VAL A 152 -5.46 -0.42 -1.42
N GLY A 153 -5.34 0.29 -2.54
CA GLY A 153 -4.22 0.17 -3.47
C GLY A 153 -2.85 0.38 -2.82
N GLU A 154 -2.73 1.41 -1.98
CA GLU A 154 -1.52 1.70 -1.20
C GLU A 154 -1.19 0.61 -0.18
N HIS A 155 -2.21 0.10 0.53
CA HIS A 155 -2.02 -0.85 1.62
C HIS A 155 -1.91 -2.32 1.17
N LEU A 156 -2.38 -2.66 -0.03
CA LEU A 156 -2.39 -4.02 -0.56
C LEU A 156 -1.01 -4.72 -0.58
N PRO A 157 0.09 -4.05 -1.01
CA PRO A 157 1.43 -4.64 -0.96
C PRO A 157 1.87 -5.04 0.45
N HIS A 158 1.41 -4.34 1.49
CA HIS A 158 1.79 -4.58 2.88
C HIS A 158 1.16 -5.83 3.52
N LEU A 159 0.28 -6.55 2.81
CA LEU A 159 -0.31 -7.79 3.32
C LEU A 159 0.76 -8.85 3.63
N GLU A 160 1.81 -8.95 2.80
CA GLU A 160 2.87 -9.93 2.99
C GLU A 160 3.71 -9.62 4.24
N ASP A 161 4.04 -8.35 4.46
CA ASP A 161 4.69 -7.90 5.70
C ASP A 161 3.82 -8.17 6.92
N ALA A 162 2.53 -7.85 6.85
CA ALA A 162 1.60 -8.13 7.93
C ALA A 162 1.52 -9.64 8.23
N ALA A 163 1.53 -10.49 7.20
CA ALA A 163 1.54 -11.94 7.38
C ALA A 163 2.84 -12.46 8.01
N ARG A 164 3.99 -11.92 7.62
CA ARG A 164 5.28 -12.23 8.25
C ARG A 164 5.26 -11.81 9.71
N LEU A 165 4.90 -10.56 10.01
CA LEU A 165 4.81 -10.01 11.36
C LEU A 165 3.76 -10.72 12.23
N ALA A 166 2.71 -11.32 11.62
CA ALA A 166 1.70 -12.10 12.32
C ALA A 166 2.25 -13.35 13.03
N ARG A 167 3.47 -13.78 12.67
CA ARG A 167 4.20 -14.91 13.27
C ARG A 167 5.13 -14.46 14.40
N GLU A 168 5.39 -13.17 14.52
CA GLU A 168 6.25 -12.61 15.57
C GLU A 168 5.47 -12.49 16.89
N PRO A 169 5.97 -13.04 18.02
CA PRO A 169 5.24 -13.03 19.29
C PRO A 169 4.87 -11.62 19.79
N SER A 170 5.74 -10.63 19.61
CA SER A 170 5.53 -9.26 20.08
C SER A 170 4.60 -8.43 19.18
N LEU A 171 4.49 -8.78 17.90
CA LEU A 171 3.78 -7.97 16.88
C LEU A 171 2.53 -8.66 16.34
N GLY A 172 2.39 -9.97 16.57
CA GLY A 172 1.44 -10.80 15.84
C GLY A 172 -0.02 -10.38 16.01
N LYS A 173 -0.41 -9.91 17.19
CA LYS A 173 -1.77 -9.40 17.44
C LYS A 173 -2.09 -8.15 16.61
N LEU A 174 -1.15 -7.19 16.55
CA LEU A 174 -1.34 -5.95 15.79
C LEU A 174 -1.31 -6.22 14.28
N ALA A 175 -0.41 -7.10 13.83
CA ALA A 175 -0.30 -7.45 12.42
C ALA A 175 -1.57 -8.13 11.89
N ARG A 176 -2.16 -9.06 12.65
CA ARG A 176 -3.45 -9.68 12.32
C ARG A 176 -4.60 -8.68 12.34
N ALA A 177 -4.61 -7.74 13.29
CA ALA A 177 -5.63 -6.69 13.34
C ALA A 177 -5.56 -5.77 12.12
N TYR A 178 -4.36 -5.36 11.70
CA TYR A 178 -4.17 -4.58 10.48
C TYR A 178 -4.59 -5.35 9.22
N ALA A 179 -4.19 -6.62 9.08
CA ALA A 179 -4.59 -7.44 7.95
C ALA A 179 -6.11 -7.64 7.88
N ALA A 180 -6.78 -7.81 9.03
CA ALA A 180 -8.24 -7.89 9.10
C ALA A 180 -8.90 -6.56 8.68
N GLN A 181 -8.34 -5.40 9.05
CA GLN A 181 -8.82 -4.09 8.60
C GLN A 181 -8.66 -3.92 7.09
N LEU A 182 -7.54 -4.36 6.51
CA LEU A 182 -7.35 -4.36 5.06
C LEU A 182 -8.36 -5.28 4.36
N GLN A 183 -8.64 -6.47 4.92
CA GLN A 183 -9.69 -7.36 4.40
C GLN A 183 -11.07 -6.71 4.46
N GLN A 184 -11.39 -6.06 5.57
CA GLN A 184 -12.65 -5.33 5.74
C GLN A 184 -12.77 -4.18 4.74
N ALA A 185 -11.70 -3.43 4.49
CA ALA A 185 -11.67 -2.36 3.50
C ALA A 185 -11.97 -2.85 2.08
N VAL A 186 -11.36 -3.95 1.64
CA VAL A 186 -11.64 -4.55 0.32
C VAL A 186 -13.10 -4.98 0.20
N VAL A 187 -13.64 -5.65 1.22
CA VAL A 187 -15.05 -6.09 1.24
C VAL A 187 -16.01 -4.89 1.27
N LEU A 188 -15.69 -3.86 2.05
CA LEU A 188 -16.50 -2.66 2.18
C LEU A 188 -16.51 -1.85 0.88
N LEU A 189 -15.39 -1.79 0.15
CA LEU A 189 -15.33 -1.13 -1.15
C LEU A 189 -16.34 -1.75 -2.11
N ALA A 190 -16.32 -3.08 -2.28
CA ALA A 190 -17.26 -3.77 -3.17
C ALA A 190 -18.73 -3.59 -2.75
N ARG A 191 -19.01 -3.66 -1.44
CA ARG A 191 -20.37 -3.42 -0.89
C ARG A 191 -20.82 -1.98 -1.08
N SER A 192 -19.91 -1.02 -0.90
CA SER A 192 -20.20 0.40 -1.03
C SER A 192 -20.49 0.77 -2.48
N GLU A 193 -19.80 0.16 -3.45
CA GLU A 193 -20.11 0.34 -4.88
C GLU A 193 -21.54 -0.13 -5.19
N LEU A 194 -21.94 -1.29 -4.69
CA LEU A 194 -23.33 -1.78 -4.83
C LEU A 194 -24.34 -0.85 -4.14
N SER A 195 -24.03 -0.40 -2.93
CA SER A 195 -24.88 0.53 -2.18
C SER A 195 -25.05 1.87 -2.90
N LEU A 196 -24.00 2.37 -3.54
CA LEU A 196 -24.02 3.62 -4.28
C LEU A 196 -24.74 3.49 -5.62
N ASP A 197 -24.64 2.35 -6.28
CA ASP A 197 -25.44 2.01 -7.46
C ASP A 197 -26.94 2.02 -7.11
N ASN A 198 -27.32 1.34 -6.02
CA ASN A 198 -28.68 1.39 -5.48
C ASN A 198 -29.11 2.81 -5.10
N ALA A 199 -28.25 3.60 -4.46
CA ALA A 199 -28.54 5.00 -4.12
C ALA A 199 -28.80 5.85 -5.38
N SER A 200 -28.10 5.56 -6.48
CA SER A 200 -28.31 6.20 -7.77
C SER A 200 -29.66 5.83 -8.37
N VAL A 201 -30.01 4.54 -8.39
CA VAL A 201 -31.30 4.03 -8.89
C VAL A 201 -32.47 4.63 -8.10
N PHE A 202 -32.39 4.60 -6.76
CA PHE A 202 -33.45 5.08 -5.88
C PHE A 202 -33.40 6.60 -5.61
N ARG A 203 -32.38 7.30 -6.12
CA ARG A 203 -32.12 8.73 -5.84
C ARG A 203 -32.11 9.05 -4.35
N SER A 204 -31.49 8.18 -3.56
CA SER A 204 -31.47 8.27 -2.09
C SER A 204 -30.27 9.06 -1.60
N GLU A 205 -30.52 10.30 -1.13
CA GLU A 205 -29.49 11.14 -0.49
C GLU A 205 -28.93 10.49 0.77
N THR A 206 -29.80 9.92 1.62
CA THR A 206 -29.42 9.28 2.88
C THR A 206 -28.48 8.11 2.64
N LEU A 207 -28.83 7.21 1.71
CA LEU A 207 -28.02 6.03 1.41
C LEU A 207 -26.66 6.45 0.86
N ALA A 208 -26.61 7.42 -0.05
CA ALA A 208 -25.35 7.94 -0.58
C ALA A 208 -24.46 8.54 0.53
N LYS A 209 -25.03 9.34 1.45
CA LYS A 209 -24.29 9.91 2.58
C LYS A 209 -23.76 8.84 3.53
N GLU A 210 -24.56 7.83 3.84
CA GLU A 210 -24.14 6.71 4.68
C GLU A 210 -23.02 5.91 4.04
N THR A 211 -23.10 5.62 2.75
CA THR A 211 -22.03 4.96 1.99
C THR A 211 -20.74 5.78 2.01
N GLY A 212 -20.80 7.09 1.71
CA GLY A 212 -19.62 7.96 1.74
C GLY A 212 -18.99 8.06 3.14
N LYS A 213 -19.82 8.17 4.20
CA LYS A 213 -19.36 8.17 5.59
C LYS A 213 -18.67 6.86 5.96
N GLY A 214 -19.22 5.72 5.55
CA GLY A 214 -18.63 4.40 5.78
C GLY A 214 -17.28 4.25 5.10
N ALA A 215 -17.16 4.70 3.84
CA ALA A 215 -15.90 4.67 3.11
C ALA A 215 -14.82 5.51 3.79
N ARG A 216 -15.14 6.76 4.18
CA ARG A 216 -14.21 7.64 4.91
C ARG A 216 -13.74 7.03 6.22
N ALA A 217 -14.67 6.54 7.04
CA ALA A 217 -14.34 5.93 8.33
C ALA A 217 -13.38 4.74 8.15
N GLN A 218 -13.58 3.93 7.11
CA GLN A 218 -12.71 2.79 6.84
C GLN A 218 -11.30 3.19 6.40
N VAL A 219 -11.14 4.30 5.65
CA VAL A 219 -9.82 4.86 5.33
C VAL A 219 -9.09 5.26 6.61
N GLU A 220 -9.77 5.98 7.51
CA GLU A 220 -9.22 6.40 8.80
C GLU A 220 -8.84 5.20 9.68
N GLU A 221 -9.70 4.18 9.76
CA GLU A 221 -9.43 2.95 10.51
C GLU A 221 -8.23 2.17 9.96
N LEU A 222 -8.12 2.06 8.63
CA LEU A 222 -7.00 1.38 7.97
C LEU A 222 -5.67 2.11 8.23
N ALA A 223 -5.66 3.45 8.07
CA ALA A 223 -4.49 4.28 8.36
C ALA A 223 -4.08 4.20 9.84
N ALA A 224 -5.04 4.22 10.77
CA ALA A 224 -4.77 4.12 12.20
C ALA A 224 -4.23 2.72 12.58
N ALA A 225 -4.76 1.65 11.98
CA ALA A 225 -4.26 0.29 12.19
C ALA A 225 -2.84 0.13 11.66
N HIS A 226 -2.55 0.68 10.48
CA HIS A 226 -1.22 0.69 9.89
C HIS A 226 -0.22 1.45 10.78
N ALA A 227 -0.54 2.68 11.18
CA ALA A 227 0.32 3.50 12.02
C ALA A 227 0.68 2.82 13.35
N LYS A 228 -0.30 2.18 14.00
CA LYS A 228 -0.06 1.38 15.23
C LYS A 228 0.90 0.22 15.00
N LEU A 229 0.77 -0.49 13.87
CA LEU A 229 1.67 -1.58 13.55
C LEU A 229 3.09 -1.07 13.27
N VAL A 230 3.24 -0.02 12.46
CA VAL A 230 4.54 0.59 12.15
C VAL A 230 5.22 1.12 13.43
N GLU A 231 4.48 1.77 14.32
CA GLU A 231 5.02 2.23 15.60
C GLU A 231 5.54 1.06 16.47
N ALA A 232 4.80 -0.06 16.50
CA ALA A 232 5.22 -1.25 17.23
C ALA A 232 6.46 -1.91 16.61
N VAL A 233 6.53 -2.02 15.27
CA VAL A 233 7.73 -2.48 14.56
C VAL A 233 8.90 -1.58 14.91
N GLY A 234 8.73 -0.26 14.83
CA GLY A 234 9.76 0.71 15.14
C GLY A 234 10.26 0.64 16.59
N LYS A 235 9.39 0.32 17.55
CA LYS A 235 9.82 0.03 18.94
C LYS A 235 10.71 -1.22 19.02
N GLU A 236 10.42 -2.28 18.29
CA GLU A 236 11.28 -3.49 18.26
C GLU A 236 12.62 -3.22 17.55
N VAL A 237 12.59 -2.52 16.41
CA VAL A 237 13.79 -2.07 15.70
C VAL A 237 14.64 -1.15 16.59
N GLY A 238 14.01 -0.25 17.34
CA GLY A 238 14.66 0.62 18.32
C GLY A 238 15.34 -0.13 19.46
N LYS A 239 14.75 -1.21 19.97
CA LYS A 239 15.41 -2.08 20.97
C LYS A 239 16.66 -2.76 20.39
N ALA A 240 16.59 -3.20 19.14
CA ALA A 240 17.70 -3.90 18.49
C ALA A 240 18.84 -2.94 18.08
N HIS A 241 18.51 -1.78 17.50
CA HIS A 241 19.47 -0.93 16.78
C HIS A 241 19.59 0.50 17.33
N GLY A 242 18.74 0.89 18.27
CA GLY A 242 18.91 2.16 18.98
C GLY A 242 20.18 2.13 19.83
N GLY A 243 20.98 3.20 19.78
CA GLY A 243 22.19 3.28 20.57
C GLY A 243 23.27 4.18 19.98
N LYS A 244 24.41 4.17 20.67
CA LYS A 244 25.62 4.90 20.29
C LYS A 244 26.55 3.96 19.52
N TYR A 245 26.96 4.39 18.33
CA TYR A 245 27.90 3.68 17.46
C TYR A 245 29.16 4.53 17.28
N MET A 246 30.31 4.01 17.69
CA MET A 246 31.60 4.69 17.65
C MET A 246 32.24 4.61 16.27
N GLU A 247 32.96 5.66 15.88
CA GLU A 247 33.75 5.61 14.65
C GLU A 247 34.89 4.59 14.77
N ASN A 248 35.07 3.75 13.74
CA ASN A 248 36.01 2.64 13.79
C ASN A 248 37.46 3.09 14.07
N GLY A 249 38.11 2.45 15.05
CA GLY A 249 39.49 2.72 15.48
C GLY A 249 39.64 3.77 16.57
N GLY A 250 38.56 4.43 16.99
CA GLY A 250 38.62 5.42 18.07
C GLY A 250 38.47 4.82 19.47
N GLN A 251 39.35 5.22 20.39
CA GLN A 251 39.23 4.94 21.82
C GLN A 251 39.34 6.25 22.60
N GLY A 252 38.38 6.51 23.48
CA GLY A 252 38.37 7.69 24.37
C GLY A 252 37.08 8.52 24.32
N PRO A 253 36.89 9.43 25.28
CA PRO A 253 35.66 10.22 25.45
C PRO A 253 35.37 11.17 24.27
N ASP A 254 36.40 11.60 23.55
CA ASP A 254 36.30 12.52 22.40
C ASP A 254 36.14 11.81 21.05
N THR A 255 36.03 10.48 21.06
CA THR A 255 35.87 9.70 19.82
C THR A 255 34.52 10.06 19.17
N PRO A 256 34.51 10.45 17.88
CA PRO A 256 33.26 10.73 17.20
C PRO A 256 32.33 9.53 17.18
N TYR A 257 31.04 9.79 17.27
CA TYR A 257 30.04 8.73 17.31
C TYR A 257 28.74 9.14 16.66
N LEU A 258 28.01 8.13 16.20
CA LEU A 258 26.65 8.25 15.70
C LEU A 258 25.68 7.79 16.79
N GLN A 259 24.82 8.68 17.26
CA GLN A 259 23.69 8.34 18.11
C GLN A 259 22.48 8.05 17.21
N VAL A 260 22.04 6.81 17.18
CA VAL A 260 20.80 6.41 16.53
C VAL A 260 19.68 6.42 17.55
N GLN A 261 18.62 7.16 17.27
CA GLN A 261 17.38 7.20 18.03
C GLN A 261 16.22 6.76 17.14
N ILE A 262 15.42 5.81 17.65
CA ILE A 262 14.24 5.30 16.97
C ILE A 262 13.07 5.46 17.95
N ASP A 263 12.19 6.42 17.67
CA ASP A 263 11.02 6.74 18.49
C ASP A 263 9.73 6.44 17.71
N GLY A 264 9.11 5.30 18.05
CA GLY A 264 8.06 4.71 17.25
C GLY A 264 8.56 4.49 15.82
N ALA A 265 7.86 5.04 14.84
CA ALA A 265 8.23 4.93 13.43
C ALA A 265 9.38 5.86 13.00
N LYS A 266 9.71 6.89 13.78
CA LYS A 266 10.66 7.93 13.36
C LYS A 266 12.09 7.57 13.74
N VAL A 267 13.02 7.80 12.83
CA VAL A 267 14.45 7.52 13.02
C VAL A 267 15.24 8.81 12.83
N THR A 268 16.12 9.09 13.80
CA THR A 268 17.10 10.17 13.71
C THR A 268 18.47 9.59 14.04
N ALA A 269 19.46 9.84 13.18
CA ALA A 269 20.85 9.55 13.48
C ALA A 269 21.63 10.86 13.57
N THR A 270 22.19 11.14 14.74
CA THR A 270 22.93 12.37 15.02
C THR A 270 24.40 12.05 15.19
N TYR A 271 25.25 12.67 14.39
CA TYR A 271 26.70 12.53 14.48
C TYR A 271 27.26 13.57 15.46
N PHE A 272 28.15 13.13 16.35
CA PHE A 272 28.81 13.95 17.36
C PHE A 272 30.32 13.91 17.15
N ALA A 273 30.97 15.07 17.06
CA ALA A 273 32.43 15.20 16.92
C ALA A 273 32.92 16.54 17.49
N GLY A 274 33.98 16.51 18.30
CA GLY A 274 34.69 17.73 18.74
C GLY A 274 33.82 18.79 19.43
N GLY A 275 32.78 18.37 20.17
CA GLY A 275 31.82 19.27 20.83
C GLY A 275 30.68 19.80 19.94
N GLY A 276 30.67 19.46 18.64
CA GLY A 276 29.58 19.74 17.71
C GLY A 276 28.66 18.54 17.49
N GLN A 277 27.44 18.80 17.02
CA GLN A 277 26.50 17.78 16.57
C GLN A 277 25.86 18.15 15.24
N SER A 278 25.51 17.16 14.44
CA SER A 278 24.75 17.35 13.20
C SER A 278 23.80 16.19 12.95
N THR A 279 22.57 16.49 12.52
CA THR A 279 21.65 15.46 12.05
C THR A 279 22.20 14.89 10.75
N TRP A 280 22.52 13.60 10.79
CA TRP A 280 23.15 12.88 9.69
C TRP A 280 22.14 12.09 8.88
N PHE A 281 21.09 11.60 9.53
CA PHE A 281 19.99 10.87 8.89
C PHE A 281 18.66 11.19 9.58
N GLU A 282 17.62 11.39 8.77
CA GLU A 282 16.22 11.49 9.20
C GLU A 282 15.39 10.53 8.35
N GLY A 283 14.63 9.65 8.98
CA GLY A 283 13.87 8.65 8.24
C GLY A 283 12.76 8.00 9.05
N GLN A 284 12.25 6.91 8.48
CA GLN A 284 11.17 6.13 9.06
C GLN A 284 11.46 4.64 8.95
N VAL A 285 10.92 3.89 9.91
CA VAL A 285 10.89 2.43 9.92
C VAL A 285 9.70 1.97 9.07
N ALA A 286 9.95 1.05 8.14
CA ALA A 286 8.91 0.35 7.38
C ALA A 286 8.52 -0.99 8.06
N LEU A 287 7.43 -1.62 7.60
CA LEU A 287 6.95 -2.87 8.20
C LEU A 287 7.94 -4.04 8.05
N ASP A 288 8.76 -4.03 7.00
CA ASP A 288 9.86 -4.97 6.80
C ASP A 288 11.03 -4.79 7.80
N GLY A 289 10.99 -3.72 8.61
CA GLY A 289 12.05 -3.32 9.52
C GLY A 289 13.14 -2.47 8.84
N GLY A 290 13.02 -2.25 7.53
CA GLY A 290 13.91 -1.37 6.78
C GLY A 290 13.80 0.07 7.24
N ILE A 291 14.92 0.79 7.21
CA ILE A 291 14.98 2.20 7.58
C ILE A 291 15.35 3.02 6.35
N THR A 292 14.40 3.81 5.87
CA THR A 292 14.57 4.67 4.70
C THR A 292 14.30 6.12 5.07
N GLY A 293 14.93 7.04 4.36
CA GLY A 293 14.80 8.45 4.67
C GLY A 293 15.73 9.29 3.82
N ARG A 294 16.31 10.29 4.45
CA ARG A 294 17.21 11.24 3.81
C ARG A 294 18.40 11.55 4.69
N SER A 295 19.52 11.82 4.04
CA SER A 295 20.72 12.32 4.67
C SER A 295 21.19 13.56 3.98
N LEU A 296 21.74 14.45 4.78
CA LEU A 296 22.39 15.64 4.29
C LEU A 296 23.82 15.24 3.86
N VAL A 297 24.19 15.52 2.62
CA VAL A 297 25.49 15.14 2.06
C VAL A 297 26.11 16.27 1.24
N ALA A 298 27.43 16.28 1.14
CA ALA A 298 28.13 17.23 0.26
C ALA A 298 27.72 17.00 -1.21
N PRO A 299 27.48 18.05 -2.01
CA PRO A 299 27.05 17.91 -3.40
C PRO A 299 28.14 17.23 -4.25
N GLU A 300 27.74 16.57 -5.36
CA GLU A 300 28.71 15.92 -6.26
C GLU A 300 29.65 16.93 -6.96
N LYS A 301 29.20 18.17 -7.13
CA LYS A 301 29.93 19.26 -7.77
C LYS A 301 29.75 20.54 -6.94
N GLY A 302 30.79 21.37 -6.92
CA GLY A 302 30.82 22.62 -6.16
C GLY A 302 31.62 22.52 -4.87
N THR A 303 31.84 23.67 -4.23
CA THR A 303 32.55 23.80 -2.95
C THR A 303 31.58 24.20 -1.86
N LEU A 304 31.73 23.59 -0.68
CA LEU A 304 30.99 24.01 0.51
C LEU A 304 31.43 25.42 0.93
N SER A 305 30.47 26.26 1.35
CA SER A 305 30.74 27.62 1.80
C SER A 305 31.24 27.68 3.25
N CYS A 306 30.99 26.62 4.02
CA CYS A 306 31.47 26.46 5.39
C CYS A 306 31.55 24.98 5.79
N GLN A 307 32.13 24.69 6.96
CA GLN A 307 32.30 23.33 7.47
C GLN A 307 31.09 22.81 8.26
N GLN A 308 30.07 23.64 8.53
CA GLN A 308 28.90 23.17 9.28
C GLN A 308 28.07 22.25 8.38
N HIS A 309 27.60 21.14 8.94
CA HIS A 309 26.80 20.15 8.20
C HIS A 309 25.34 20.63 8.07
N THR A 310 25.12 21.65 7.22
CA THR A 310 23.82 22.32 7.01
C THR A 310 23.60 22.64 5.53
N GLU A 311 22.33 22.77 5.12
CA GLU A 311 21.99 23.22 3.75
C GLU A 311 22.57 24.61 3.45
N ALA A 312 22.66 25.49 4.46
CA ALA A 312 23.25 26.82 4.33
C ALA A 312 24.75 26.79 3.96
N CYS A 313 25.47 25.73 4.37
CA CYS A 313 26.85 25.51 3.95
C CYS A 313 26.99 24.85 2.57
N GLY A 314 25.88 24.58 1.88
CA GLY A 314 25.84 24.00 0.55
C GLY A 314 25.63 22.48 0.51
N TYR A 315 25.31 21.84 1.64
CA TYR A 315 24.93 20.43 1.65
C TYR A 315 23.52 20.24 1.08
N VAL A 316 23.22 19.04 0.57
CA VAL A 316 21.92 18.71 -0.04
C VAL A 316 21.34 17.43 0.56
N TYR A 317 20.03 17.40 0.76
CA TYR A 317 19.33 16.19 1.18
C TYR A 317 19.19 15.22 0.02
N ILE A 318 19.57 13.96 0.25
CA ILE A 318 19.40 12.88 -0.73
C ILE A 318 18.76 11.66 -0.10
N SER A 319 18.04 10.88 -0.91
CA SER A 319 17.44 9.62 -0.48
C SER A 319 18.50 8.66 0.04
N SER A 320 18.26 8.13 1.24
CA SER A 320 19.23 7.37 2.01
C SER A 320 18.57 6.21 2.75
N VAL A 321 19.36 5.21 3.10
CA VAL A 321 18.98 4.00 3.82
C VAL A 321 19.98 3.81 4.96
N LEU A 322 19.47 3.58 6.17
CA LEU A 322 20.29 3.20 7.32
C LEU A 322 20.22 1.69 7.48
N ARG A 323 21.36 1.01 7.39
CA ARG A 323 21.47 -0.45 7.52
C ARG A 323 22.23 -0.80 8.79
N PHE A 324 21.85 -1.91 9.39
CA PHE A 324 22.60 -2.52 10.48
C PHE A 324 23.08 -3.89 10.04
N THR A 325 24.38 -4.12 10.16
CA THR A 325 25.03 -5.39 9.81
C THR A 325 25.74 -5.93 11.04
N GLU A 326 25.85 -7.26 11.14
CA GLU A 326 26.70 -7.91 12.13
C GLU A 326 28.03 -8.28 11.47
N ARG A 327 29.13 -7.83 12.05
CA ARG A 327 30.48 -8.15 11.59
C ARG A 327 31.18 -9.00 12.63
N LYS A 328 31.74 -10.13 12.21
CA LYS A 328 32.68 -10.90 13.03
C LYS A 328 34.07 -10.31 12.87
N ASP A 329 34.67 -9.90 13.97
CA ASP A 329 36.06 -9.47 14.02
C ASP A 329 37.01 -10.69 14.08
N PRO A 330 38.32 -10.50 13.81
CA PRO A 330 39.30 -11.59 13.79
C PRO A 330 39.45 -12.35 15.13
N ASP A 331 38.99 -11.74 16.23
CA ASP A 331 38.96 -12.31 17.58
C ASP A 331 37.64 -13.06 17.88
N GLU A 332 36.85 -13.35 16.84
CA GLU A 332 35.52 -13.97 16.91
C GLU A 332 34.45 -13.15 17.63
N THR A 333 34.71 -11.89 18.00
CA THR A 333 33.68 -11.03 18.57
C THR A 333 32.74 -10.52 17.48
N THR A 334 31.43 -10.61 17.71
CA THR A 334 30.42 -10.03 16.82
C THR A 334 30.15 -8.59 17.23
N ARG A 335 30.33 -7.64 16.30
CA ARG A 335 29.99 -6.22 16.49
C ARG A 335 28.85 -5.82 15.58
N SER A 336 27.93 -5.01 16.11
CA SER A 336 26.88 -4.40 15.30
C SER A 336 27.42 -3.15 14.62
N VAL A 337 27.26 -3.07 13.31
CA VAL A 337 27.74 -1.97 12.48
C VAL A 337 26.54 -1.20 11.95
N ALA A 338 26.55 0.11 12.06
CA ALA A 338 25.61 1.01 11.40
C ALA A 338 26.25 1.57 10.12
N GLU A 339 25.56 1.38 9.00
CA GLU A 339 26.00 1.80 7.66
C GLU A 339 24.96 2.73 7.05
N LEU A 340 25.38 3.92 6.66
CA LEU A 340 24.54 4.85 5.91
C LEU A 340 24.83 4.70 4.42
N TRP A 341 23.78 4.37 3.66
CA TRP A 341 23.83 4.25 2.21
C TRP A 341 22.99 5.34 1.58
N PHE A 342 23.50 5.98 0.53
CA PHE A 342 22.77 7.05 -0.13
C PHE A 342 22.91 7.02 -1.65
N ARG A 343 21.88 7.47 -2.36
CA ARG A 343 21.82 7.39 -3.83
C ARG A 343 22.21 8.71 -4.47
N ARG A 344 23.33 8.67 -5.19
CA ARG A 344 23.87 9.72 -6.06
C ARG A 344 23.69 9.29 -7.52
N SER A 345 24.64 9.59 -8.40
CA SER A 345 24.78 8.89 -9.68
C SER A 345 24.87 7.35 -9.51
N ASN A 346 25.49 6.88 -8.42
CA ASN A 346 25.50 5.49 -7.95
C ASN A 346 25.18 5.41 -6.44
N TRP A 347 24.92 4.20 -5.93
CA TRP A 347 24.85 3.98 -4.48
C TRP A 347 26.23 4.11 -3.86
N VAL A 348 26.33 4.92 -2.80
CA VAL A 348 27.57 5.14 -2.05
C VAL A 348 27.30 4.88 -0.58
N MET A 349 28.22 4.20 0.07
CA MET A 349 28.21 3.97 1.52
C MET A 349 29.10 5.01 2.20
N ALA A 350 28.59 5.63 3.25
CA ALA A 350 29.39 6.46 4.14
C ALA A 350 30.33 5.61 5.01
N LYS A 351 31.17 6.26 5.83
CA LYS A 351 32.02 5.54 6.78
C LYS A 351 31.15 4.78 7.81
N PRO A 352 31.44 3.49 8.10
CA PRO A 352 30.65 2.70 9.04
C PRO A 352 30.96 3.04 10.51
N PHE A 353 29.97 2.88 11.38
CA PHE A 353 30.07 3.07 12.84
C PHE A 353 29.79 1.76 13.58
N MET A 354 30.46 1.50 14.70
CA MET A 354 30.40 0.21 15.42
C MET A 354 29.90 0.37 16.85
N ARG A 355 29.02 -0.54 17.30
CA ARG A 355 28.47 -0.56 18.65
C ARG A 355 29.26 -1.45 19.60
#